data_AF-A0A6S7BIW5-F1
#
_entry.id   AF-A0A6S7BIW5-F1
#
_cell.length_a   1.000
_cell.length_b   1.000
_cell.length_c   1.000
_cell.angle_alpha   90.00
_cell.angle_beta   90.00
_cell.angle_gamma   90.00
#
_symmetry.space_group_name_H-M   'P 1'
#
loop_
_entity.id
_entity.type
_entity.pdbx_description
1 polymer ?
#
loop_
_entity_poly.entity_id
_entity_poly.type
_entity_poly.pdbx_seq_one_letter_code
_entity_poly.pdbx_strand_id
1 'polypeptide(L)' 'MKQRPRIYYSESQKALMWERWRKGDTLHQIAQLFDRNHPINTTDSG' A
#
# COMPACT_ATOMS: atom_id res chain seq x y z
N MET A 1 -4.26 24.77 2.49
CA MET A 1 -4.37 23.49 3.24
C MET A 1 -3.82 22.38 2.36
N LYS A 2 -2.65 21.82 2.67
CA LYS A 2 -2.10 20.68 1.91
C LYS A 2 -2.88 19.43 2.29
N GLN A 3 -3.79 18.99 1.43
CA GLN A 3 -4.45 17.70 1.62
C GLN A 3 -3.39 16.61 1.48
N ARG A 4 -3.22 15.79 2.53
CA ARG A 4 -2.37 14.61 2.45
C ARG A 4 -3.02 13.70 1.40
N PRO A 5 -2.30 13.27 0.34
CA PRO A 5 -2.86 12.37 -0.63
C PRO A 5 -3.37 11.13 0.09
N ARG A 6 -4.66 10.84 -0.08
CA ARG A 6 -5.26 9.64 0.51
C ARG A 6 -4.69 8.45 -0.25
N ILE A 7 -4.00 7.57 0.48
CA ILE A 7 -3.40 6.37 -0.10
C ILE A 7 -4.55 5.42 -0.41
N TYR A 8 -4.84 5.23 -1.69
CA TYR A 8 -5.81 4.26 -2.14
C TYR A 8 -5.07 2.97 -2.47
N TYR A 9 -5.39 1.90 -1.74
CA TYR A 9 -4.93 0.57 -2.10
C TYR A 9 -5.74 0.05 -3.29
N SER A 10 -5.05 -0.39 -4.34
CA SER A 10 -5.68 -1.12 -5.44
C SER A 10 -6.27 -2.43 -4.93
N GLU A 11 -7.22 -3.01 -5.66
CA GLU A 11 -7.78 -4.34 -5.33
C GLU A 11 -6.69 -5.41 -5.27
N SER A 12 -5.68 -5.32 -6.14
CA SER A 12 -4.51 -6.22 -6.12
C SER A 12 -3.65 -6.06 -4.86
N GLN A 13 -3.45 -4.84 -4.36
CA GLN A 13 -2.74 -4.61 -3.09
C GLN A 13 -3.54 -5.15 -1.89
N LYS A 14 -4.86 -4.98 -1.88
CA LYS A 14 -5.74 -5.54 -0.84
C LYS A 14 -5.73 -7.07 -0.86
N ALA A 15 -5.80 -7.68 -2.05
CA ALA A 15 -5.72 -9.13 -2.22
C ALA A 15 -4.38 -9.67 -1.71
N LEU A 16 -3.28 -8.98 -2.00
CA LEU A 16 -1.95 -9.35 -1.52
C LEU A 16 -1.82 -9.23 0.01
N MET A 17 -2.37 -8.17 0.62
CA MET A 17 -2.44 -8.04 2.09
C MET A 17 -3.23 -9.20 2.71
N TRP A 18 -4.40 -9.51 2.15
CA TRP A 18 -5.27 -10.58 2.64
C TRP A 18 -4.64 -11.96 2.52
N GLU A 19 -3.97 -12.25 1.40
CA GLU A 19 -3.28 -13.53 1.19
C GLU A 19 -2.16 -13.74 2.22
N ARG A 20 -1.37 -12.71 2.51
CA ARG A 20 -0.30 -12.79 3.52
C ARG A 20 -0.84 -12.90 4.94
N TRP A 21 -1.92 -12.19 5.26
CA TRP A 21 -2.59 -12.33 6.55
C TRP A 21 -3.12 -13.76 6.75
N ARG A 22 -3.73 -14.34 5.72
CA ARG A 22 -4.21 -15.74 5.75
C ARG A 22 -3.08 -16.75 5.90
N LYS A 23 -1.89 -16.44 5.37
CA LYS A 23 -0.67 -17.25 5.52
C LYS A 23 -0.08 -17.21 6.93
N GLY A 24 -0.52 -16.28 7.78
CA GLY A 24 -0.03 -16.09 9.14
C GLY A 24 1.07 -15.03 9.26
N ASP A 25 1.31 -14.23 8.22
CA ASP A 25 2.23 -13.09 8.33
C ASP A 25 1.63 -12.04 9.29
N THR A 26 2.50 -11.45 10.11
CA THR A 26 2.09 -10.39 11.03
C THR A 26 1.75 -9.10 10.27
N LEU A 27 0.84 -8.29 10.81
CA LEU A 27 0.51 -6.98 10.24
C LEU A 27 1.76 -6.11 10.02
N HIS A 28 2.79 -6.23 10.87
CA HIS A 28 4.05 -5.51 10.72
C HIS A 28 4.85 -5.98 9.50
N GLN A 29 4.95 -7.30 9.27
CA GLN A 29 5.60 -7.86 8.08
C GLN A 29 4.84 -7.52 6.80
N ILE A 30 3.50 -7.53 6.86
CA ILE A 30 2.64 -7.13 5.75
C ILE A 30 2.87 -5.65 5.43
N ALA A 31 2.81 -4.77 6.45
CA ALA A 31 3.01 -3.34 6.29
C ALA A 31 4.39 -3.00 5.70
N GLN A 32 5.47 -3.64 6.14
CA GLN A 32 6.82 -3.41 5.59
C GLN A 32 6.93 -3.60 4.08
N LEU A 33 6.10 -4.45 3.47
CA LEU A 33 6.12 -4.68 2.02
C LEU A 33 5.49 -3.53 1.24
N PHE A 34 4.47 -2.90 1.81
CA PHE A 34 3.79 -1.75 1.20
C PHE A 34 4.49 -0.44 1.55
N ASP A 35 5.12 -0.36 2.73
CA ASP A 35 5.85 0.80 3.21
C ASP A 35 7.12 1.07 2.37
N ARG A 36 7.82 0.01 1.92
CA ARG A 36 8.97 0.13 1.01
C ARG A 36 8.60 0.54 -0.41
N ASN A 37 7.36 0.30 -0.80
CA ASN A 37 6.86 0.55 -2.15
C ASN A 37 5.95 1.78 -2.18
N HIS A 38 6.17 2.73 -1.27
CA HIS A 38 5.61 4.07 -1.39
C HIS A 38 6.40 4.83 -2.47
N PRO A 39 5.91 4.92 -3.74
CA PRO A 39 6.44 5.92 -4.64
C PRO A 39 6.15 7.27 -4.01
N ILE A 40 7.22 7.93 -3.61
CA ILE A 40 7.23 9.38 -3.56
C ILE A 40 6.82 9.84 -4.99
N ASN A 41 5.61 10.40 -5.05
CA ASN A 41 5.09 11.44 -5.94
C ASN A 41 5.30 11.41 -7.50
N THR A 42 4.24 11.91 -8.15
CA THR A 42 4.13 12.58 -9.47
C THR A 42 4.06 11.76 -10.78
N THR A 43 2.85 11.71 -11.34
CA THR A 43 2.55 11.88 -12.78
C THR A 43 1.08 12.36 -12.81
N ASP A 44 0.77 13.65 -12.71
CA ASP A 44 0.78 14.64 -13.79
C ASP A 44 0.90 14.03 -15.18
N SER A 45 -0.23 13.59 -15.72
CA SER A 45 -0.41 13.34 -17.15
C SER A 45 -1.34 14.43 -17.66
N GLY A 46 -0.77 15.35 -18.42
CA GLY A 46 -1.50 16.36 -19.21
C GLY A 46 -2.23 15.79 -20.40
#